data_AF-A0A392S0V7-F1
#
_entry.id   AF-A0A392S0V7-F1
#
_cell.length_a   1.000
_cell.length_b   1.000
_cell.length_c   1.000
_cell.angle_alpha   90.00
_cell.angle_beta   90.00
_cell.angle_gamma   90.00
#
_symmetry.space_group_name_H-M   'P 1'
#
loop_
_entity.id
_entity.type
_entity.pdbx_description
1 polymer ?
#
loop_
_entity_poly.entity_id
_entity_poly.type
_entity_poly.pdbx_seq_one_letter_code
_entity_poly.pdbx_strand_id
1 'polypeptide(L)'
;PANSYSVRGAYQLLTAQDSVILDTSHDRIWHRQVPLKVSIFAWRLSRDKLPTKDNLVTRGILSPAAHFCVSGCGAVESAQHLFYLLQYF
;
A
#
# COMPACT_ATOMS: atom_id res chain seq x y z
N PRO A 1 5.29 -12.74 39.48
CA PRO A 1 5.88 -13.45 38.32
C PRO A 1 5.99 -12.51 37.11
N ALA A 2 7.20 -12.04 36.79
CA ALA A 2 7.41 -11.15 35.65
C ALA A 2 7.63 -12.00 34.40
N ASN A 3 6.64 -12.02 33.49
CA ASN A 3 6.80 -12.58 32.15
C ASN A 3 7.80 -11.70 31.37
N SER A 4 9.07 -12.06 31.40
CA SER A 4 10.11 -11.35 30.65
C SER A 4 10.05 -11.77 29.18
N TYR A 5 9.50 -10.91 28.33
CA TYR A 5 9.67 -11.04 26.89
C TYR A 5 11.07 -10.54 26.50
N SER A 6 11.78 -11.30 25.67
CA SER A 6 13.01 -10.82 25.04
C SER A 6 12.65 -9.99 23.82
N VAL A 7 13.34 -8.85 23.63
CA VAL A 7 13.27 -8.04 22.40
C VAL A 7 13.45 -8.92 21.16
N ARG A 8 14.33 -9.93 21.24
CA ARG A 8 14.56 -10.89 20.16
C ARG A 8 13.32 -11.74 19.85
N GLY A 9 12.64 -12.24 20.87
CA GLY A 9 11.43 -13.04 20.71
C GLY A 9 10.26 -12.20 20.19
N ALA A 10 10.08 -10.99 20.69
CA ALA A 10 9.08 -10.06 20.19
C ALA A 10 9.33 -9.69 18.72
N TYR A 11 10.58 -9.39 18.36
CA TYR A 11 10.96 -9.09 16.98
C TYR A 11 10.73 -10.27 16.04
N GLN A 12 11.06 -11.50 16.46
CA GLN A 12 10.82 -12.71 15.68
C GLN A 12 9.32 -12.96 15.44
N LEU A 13 8.48 -12.75 16.46
CA LEU A 13 7.03 -12.91 16.31
C LEU A 13 6.43 -11.89 15.33
N LEU A 14 6.84 -10.62 15.44
CA LEU A 14 6.37 -9.56 14.55
C LEU A 14 6.83 -9.79 13.09
N THR A 15 8.10 -10.14 12.90
CA THR A 15 8.65 -10.36 11.54
C THR A 15 8.17 -11.67 10.90
N ALA A 16 7.89 -12.72 11.69
CA ALA A 16 7.32 -13.95 11.16
C ALA A 16 5.94 -13.73 10.56
N GLN A 17 5.08 -12.95 11.21
CA GLN A 17 3.74 -12.64 10.72
C GLN A 17 3.77 -11.78 9.44
N ASP A 18 4.65 -10.78 9.40
CA ASP A 18 4.87 -9.97 8.19
C ASP A 18 5.40 -10.83 7.02
N SER A 19 6.28 -11.80 7.29
CA SER A 19 6.89 -12.63 6.25
C SER A 19 5.88 -13.47 5.48
N VAL A 20 4.90 -14.08 6.15
CA VAL A 20 3.90 -14.98 5.51
C VAL A 20 2.93 -14.22 4.61
N ILE A 21 2.55 -12.99 4.99
CA ILE A 21 1.65 -12.14 4.19
C ILE A 21 2.38 -11.54 2.98
N LEU A 22 3.67 -11.21 3.14
CA LEU A 22 4.48 -10.65 2.06
C LEU A 22 4.76 -11.70 0.97
N ASP A 23 5.12 -12.93 1.35
CA ASP A 23 5.68 -13.98 0.47
C ASP A 23 4.84 -14.24 -0.79
N THR A 24 3.53 -14.44 -0.64
CA THR A 24 2.64 -14.82 -1.76
C THR A 24 2.44 -13.73 -2.83
N SER A 25 2.61 -12.46 -2.46
CA SER A 25 2.42 -11.31 -3.36
C SER A 25 3.76 -10.74 -3.86
N HIS A 26 4.81 -10.88 -3.06
CA HIS A 26 6.15 -10.36 -3.34
C HIS A 26 6.81 -11.09 -4.52
N ASP A 27 6.66 -12.41 -4.60
CA ASP A 27 7.22 -13.21 -5.70
C ASP A 27 6.71 -12.78 -7.08
N ARG A 28 5.48 -12.30 -7.16
CA ARG A 28 4.88 -11.83 -8.42
C ARG A 28 5.34 -10.41 -8.76
N ILE A 29 5.50 -9.54 -7.77
CA ILE A 29 5.94 -8.15 -7.97
C ILE A 29 7.40 -8.09 -8.43
N TRP A 30 8.27 -8.92 -7.84
CA TRP A 30 9.72 -8.89 -8.10
C TRP A 30 10.19 -9.96 -9.08
N HIS A 31 9.26 -10.56 -9.82
CA HIS A 31 9.59 -11.57 -10.81
C HIS A 31 10.57 -11.01 -11.86
N ARG A 32 11.60 -11.79 -12.24
CA ARG A 32 12.70 -11.35 -13.12
C ARG A 32 12.24 -10.83 -14.48
N GLN A 33 11.09 -11.29 -14.98
CA GLN A 33 10.53 -10.84 -16.26
C GLN A 33 9.77 -9.52 -16.15
N VAL A 34 9.48 -9.03 -14.95
CA VAL A 34 8.81 -7.75 -14.72
C VAL A 34 9.86 -6.64 -14.72
N PRO A 35 9.73 -5.61 -15.57
CA PRO A 35 10.64 -4.47 -15.54
C PRO A 35 10.61 -3.79 -14.17
N LEU A 36 11.79 -3.38 -13.67
CA LEU A 36 11.93 -2.82 -12.33
C LEU A 36 10.97 -1.65 -12.02
N LYS A 37 10.69 -0.79 -13.02
CA LYS A 37 9.73 0.32 -12.86
C LYS A 37 8.33 -0.19 -12.51
N VAL A 38 7.89 -1.29 -13.11
CA VAL A 38 6.59 -1.92 -12.86
C VAL A 38 6.58 -2.56 -11.47
N SER A 39 7.65 -3.25 -11.07
CA SER A 39 7.79 -3.82 -9.72
C SER A 39 7.70 -2.74 -8.65
N ILE A 40 8.42 -1.62 -8.81
CA ILE A 40 8.40 -0.50 -7.87
C ILE A 40 6.99 0.10 -7.81
N PHE A 41 6.32 0.27 -8.96
CA PHE A 41 4.95 0.77 -9.01
C PHE A 41 3.99 -0.15 -8.27
N ALA A 42 4.01 -1.46 -8.56
CA ALA A 42 3.14 -2.45 -7.93
C ALA A 42 3.40 -2.56 -6.42
N TRP A 43 4.66 -2.50 -5.99
CA TRP A 43 5.02 -2.45 -4.57
C TRP A 43 4.46 -1.21 -3.88
N ARG A 44 4.56 -0.02 -4.51
CA ARG A 44 3.97 1.21 -3.96
C ARG A 44 2.45 1.15 -3.92
N LEU A 45 1.83 0.58 -4.96
CA LEU A 45 0.38 0.39 -5.04
C LEU A 45 -0.12 -0.54 -3.94
N SER A 46 0.54 -1.69 -3.75
CA SER A 46 0.18 -2.69 -2.73
C SER A 46 0.29 -2.15 -1.29
N ARG A 47 1.09 -1.11 -1.06
CA ARG A 47 1.28 -0.50 0.26
C ARG A 47 0.51 0.80 0.45
N ASP A 48 -0.33 1.16 -0.53
CA ASP A 48 -1.04 2.44 -0.58
C ASP A 48 -0.09 3.64 -0.38
N LYS A 49 1.03 3.62 -1.11
CA LYS A 49 2.09 4.65 -1.05
C LYS A 49 2.20 5.46 -2.34
N LEU A 50 1.24 5.35 -3.24
CA LEU A 50 1.15 6.22 -4.40
C LEU A 50 0.71 7.63 -3.99
N PRO A 51 1.11 8.68 -4.73
CA PRO A 51 0.70 10.05 -4.46
C PRO A 51 -0.74 10.32 -4.93
N THR A 52 -1.71 9.51 -4.49
CA THR A 52 -3.14 9.76 -4.71
C THR A 52 -3.60 10.94 -3.86
N LYS A 53 -4.65 11.67 -4.26
CA LYS A 53 -5.13 12.81 -3.44
C LYS A 53 -5.53 12.38 -2.03
N ASP A 54 -6.12 11.21 -1.87
CA ASP A 54 -6.43 10.65 -0.55
C ASP A 54 -5.18 10.53 0.34
N ASN A 55 -4.12 9.90 -0.19
CA ASN A 55 -2.84 9.77 0.52
C ASN A 55 -2.18 11.12 0.82
N LEU A 56 -2.32 12.10 -0.07
CA LEU A 56 -1.78 13.45 0.13
C LEU A 56 -2.56 14.22 1.20
N VAL A 57 -3.88 14.03 1.28
CA VAL A 57 -4.73 14.57 2.36
C VAL A 57 -4.40 13.92 3.69
N THR A 58 -4.24 12.60 3.76
CA THR A 58 -3.80 11.91 4.99
C THR A 58 -2.45 12.42 5.50
N ARG A 59 -1.57 12.87 4.60
CA ARG A 59 -0.26 13.45 4.94
C ARG A 59 -0.31 14.95 5.23
N GLY A 60 -1.47 15.60 5.14
CA GLY A 60 -1.62 17.04 5.34
C GLY A 60 -1.00 17.90 4.24
N ILE A 61 -0.68 17.32 3.07
CA ILE A 61 -0.12 18.05 1.93
C ILE A 61 -1.23 18.80 1.18
N LEU A 62 -2.40 18.17 1.05
CA LEU A 62 -3.59 18.75 0.42
C LEU A 62 -4.67 19.06 1.46
N SER A 63 -5.49 20.07 1.16
CA SER A 63 -6.71 20.35 1.94
C SER A 63 -7.65 19.15 1.87
N PRO A 64 -8.38 18.82 2.96
CA PRO A 64 -9.40 17.77 2.95
C PRO A 64 -10.44 17.95 1.84
N ALA A 65 -10.74 19.17 1.39
CA ALA A 65 -11.69 19.40 0.29
C ALA A 65 -11.18 18.91 -1.08
N ALA A 66 -9.87 18.65 -1.22
CA ALA A 66 -9.23 18.29 -2.48
C ALA A 66 -9.09 16.77 -2.70
N HIS A 67 -9.78 15.93 -1.92
CA HIS A 67 -9.64 14.46 -1.98
C HIS A 67 -10.40 13.79 -3.14
N PHE A 68 -11.23 14.53 -3.89
CA PHE A 68 -12.06 13.99 -4.95
C PHE A 68 -11.28 13.65 -6.24
N CYS A 69 -11.75 12.60 -6.93
CA CYS A 69 -11.19 12.07 -8.16
C CYS A 69 -11.09 13.12 -9.27
N VAL A 70 -9.94 13.18 -9.94
CA VAL A 70 -9.69 14.05 -11.09
C VAL A 70 -10.68 13.85 -12.24
N SER A 71 -11.24 12.66 -12.42
CA SER A 71 -12.24 12.37 -13.45
C SER A 71 -13.60 13.03 -13.18
N GLY A 72 -13.81 13.64 -12.01
CA GLY A 72 -15.05 14.32 -11.65
C GLY A 72 -16.22 13.39 -11.31
N CYS A 73 -15.96 12.11 -11.07
CA CYS A 73 -16.99 11.12 -10.71
C CYS A 73 -17.56 11.28 -9.28
N GLY A 74 -17.08 12.26 -8.51
CA GLY A 74 -17.50 12.51 -7.13
C GLY A 74 -16.94 11.54 -6.09
N ALA A 75 -16.24 10.47 -6.49
CA ALA A 75 -15.57 9.56 -5.57
C ALA A 75 -14.24 10.12 -5.04
N VAL A 76 -13.75 9.57 -3.93
CA VAL A 76 -12.41 9.85 -3.41
C VAL A 76 -11.35 9.26 -4.34
N GLU A 77 -10.30 10.03 -4.62
CA GLU A 77 -9.17 9.55 -5.41
C GLU A 77 -8.25 8.66 -4.56
N SER A 78 -8.67 7.40 -4.34
CA SER A 78 -7.88 6.38 -3.67
C SER A 78 -7.20 5.44 -4.67
N ALA A 79 -6.21 4.67 -4.21
CA ALA A 79 -5.57 3.65 -5.03
C ALA A 79 -6.56 2.58 -5.51
N GLN A 80 -7.56 2.24 -4.68
CA GLN A 80 -8.64 1.33 -5.04
C GLN A 80 -9.50 1.90 -6.15
N HIS A 81 -9.90 3.17 -6.03
CA HIS A 81 -10.69 3.84 -7.04
C HIS A 81 -9.96 3.95 -8.38
N LEU A 82 -8.65 4.22 -8.38
CA LEU A 82 -7.86 4.37 -9.60
C LEU A 82 -7.44 3.06 -10.27
N PHE A 83 -7.16 2.00 -9.50
CA PHE A 83 -6.47 0.80 -10.02
C PHE A 83 -7.19 -0.52 -9.77
N TYR A 84 -8.10 -0.61 -8.79
CA TYR A 84 -8.76 -1.87 -8.43
C TYR A 84 -10.27 -1.89 -8.77
N LEU A 85 -10.94 -0.74 -8.79
CA LEU A 85 -12.35 -0.63 -9.09
C LEU A 85 -12.55 -0.20 -10.54
N LEU A 86 -12.72 -1.18 -11.42
CA LEU A 86 -13.35 -0.98 -12.71
C LEU A 86 -14.83 -0.62 -12.49
N GLN A 87 -15.14 0.65 -12.44
CA GLN A 87 -16.42 1.13 -12.95
C GLN A 87 -16.10 2.35 -13.81
N TYR A 88 -16.52 2.30 -15.08
CA TYR A 88 -16.42 3.36 -16.09
C TYR A 88 -15.10 3.43 -16.90
N PHE A 89 -14.74 2.33 -17.56
CA PHE A 89 -14.66 2.41 -19.03
C PHE A 89 -16.05 2.15 -19.60
#